data_AF-A0A971QJH6-F1
#
_entry.id   AF-A0A971QJH6-F1
#
_cell.length_a   1.000
_cell.length_b   1.000
_cell.length_c   1.000
_cell.angle_alpha   90.00
_cell.angle_beta   90.00
_cell.angle_gamma   90.00
#
_symmetry.space_group_name_H-M   'P 1'
#
loop_
_entity.id
_entity.type
_entity.pdbx_description
1 polymer ?
#
loop_
_entity_poly.entity_id
_entity_poly.type
_entity_poly.pdbx_seq_one_letter_code
_entity_poly.pdbx_strand_id
1 'polypeptide(L)'
;MNNPVMLLAFTAASIGFLHTLIGPDHYLPVIAMGKARNWSMPRTMMSVVLISSWGLNFVRVRPLERYSHALAGASICASGLAIQFLGL
;
A
#
# COMPACT_ATOMS: atom_id res chain seq x y z
N MET A 1 -25.49 -4.81 19.83
CA MET A 1 -24.78 -3.71 19.13
C MET A 1 -23.68 -4.34 18.28
N ASN A 2 -24.04 -4.93 17.14
CA ASN A 2 -23.07 -5.56 16.24
C ASN A 2 -23.12 -4.75 14.94
N ASN A 3 -22.34 -3.67 14.90
CA ASN A 3 -22.18 -2.90 13.66
C ASN A 3 -20.98 -3.51 12.92
N PRO A 4 -21.19 -4.39 11.92
CA PRO A 4 -20.11 -5.05 11.19
C PRO A 4 -19.08 -4.06 10.63
N VAL A 5 -19.56 -2.90 10.18
CA VAL A 5 -18.72 -1.78 9.72
C VAL A 5 -17.74 -1.29 10.80
N MET A 6 -18.17 -1.23 12.07
CA MET A 6 -17.31 -0.81 13.18
C MET A 6 -16.27 -1.87 13.51
N LEU A 7 -16.63 -3.15 13.42
CA LEU A 7 -15.71 -4.28 13.63
C LEU A 7 -14.65 -4.35 12.52
N LEU A 8 -15.05 -4.19 11.25
CA LEU A 8 -14.16 -4.14 10.10
C LEU A 8 -13.25 -2.91 10.16
N ALA A 9 -13.78 -1.73 10.49
CA ALA A 9 -12.97 -0.53 10.64
C ALA A 9 -11.94 -0.67 11.76
N PHE A 10 -12.34 -1.23 12.92
CA PHE A 10 -11.45 -1.44 14.05
C PHE A 10 -10.34 -2.45 13.74
N THR A 11 -10.68 -3.57 13.10
CA THR A 11 -9.70 -4.59 12.72
C THR A 11 -8.75 -4.09 11.63
N ALA A 12 -9.25 -3.42 10.59
CA ALA A 12 -8.41 -2.82 9.55
C ALA A 12 -7.46 -1.75 10.12
N ALA A 13 -7.96 -0.87 10.99
CA ALA A 13 -7.13 0.12 11.68
C ALA A 13 -6.07 -0.53 12.58
N SER A 14 -6.47 -1.55 13.35
CA SER A 14 -5.56 -2.28 14.24
C SER A 14 -4.48 -3.02 13.47
N ILE A 15 -4.85 -3.74 12.41
CA ILE A 15 -3.90 -4.45 11.54
C ILE A 15 -2.96 -3.45 10.86
N GLY A 16 -3.48 -2.35 10.29
CA GLY A 16 -2.64 -1.33 9.65
C GLY A 16 -1.66 -0.68 10.61
N PHE A 17 -2.12 -0.34 11.82
CA PHE A 17 -1.27 0.25 12.87
C PHE A 17 -0.21 -0.74 13.37
N LEU A 18 -0.62 -1.94 13.76
CA LEU A 18 0.28 -2.97 14.27
C LEU A 18 1.26 -3.42 13.19
N HIS A 19 0.82 -3.59 11.94
CA HIS A 19 1.69 -3.92 10.82
C HIS A 19 2.72 -2.80 10.55
N THR A 20 2.34 -1.52 10.64
CA THR A 20 3.29 -0.41 10.46
C THR A 20 4.33 -0.34 11.60
N LEU A 21 3.90 -0.62 12.82
CA LEU A 21 4.78 -0.59 14.01
C LEU A 21 5.71 -1.80 14.09
N ILE A 22 5.20 -2.99 13.75
CA ILE A 22 5.88 -4.29 13.90
C ILE A 22 6.57 -4.74 12.61
N GLY A 23 6.17 -4.23 11.44
CA GLY A 23 6.71 -4.60 10.13
C GLY A 23 7.69 -3.58 9.56
N PRO A 24 8.93 -3.48 10.11
CA PRO A 24 9.98 -2.69 9.50
C PRO A 24 10.61 -3.39 8.28
N ASP A 25 10.21 -4.63 7.99
CA ASP A 25 10.83 -5.51 7.00
C ASP A 25 10.79 -4.99 5.56
N HIS A 26 9.92 -4.02 5.25
CA HIS A 26 9.83 -3.43 3.91
C HIS A 26 10.66 -2.14 3.72
N TYR A 27 10.82 -1.31 4.76
CA TYR A 27 11.55 -0.04 4.65
C TYR A 27 12.94 -0.07 5.32
N LEU A 28 13.11 -0.90 6.35
CA LEU A 28 14.36 -1.02 7.10
C LEU A 28 15.54 -1.50 6.25
N PRO A 29 15.40 -2.46 5.31
CA PRO A 29 16.52 -2.86 4.46
C PRO A 29 17.09 -1.69 3.66
N VAL A 30 16.22 -0.83 3.14
CA VAL A 30 16.62 0.34 2.32
C VAL A 30 17.31 1.40 3.18
N ILE A 31 16.78 1.68 4.37
CA ILE A 31 17.39 2.62 5.32
C ILE A 31 18.74 2.08 5.80
N ALA A 32 18.84 0.78 6.10
CA ALA A 32 20.08 0.13 6.52
C ALA A 32 21.16 0.21 5.43
N MET A 33 20.80 -0.07 4.16
CA MET A 33 21.72 0.10 3.03
C MET A 33 22.18 1.56 2.87
N GLY A 34 21.25 2.52 2.98
CA GLY A 34 21.58 3.95 2.92
C GLY A 34 22.51 4.36 4.05
N LYS A 35 22.24 3.90 5.27
CA LYS A 35 23.07 4.17 6.47
C LYS A 35 24.46 3.56 6.33
N ALA A 36 24.58 2.32 5.87
CA ALA A 36 25.86 1.65 5.61
C ALA A 36 26.73 2.38 4.56
N ARG A 37 26.09 3.11 3.63
CA ARG A 37 26.76 3.94 2.62
C ARG A 37 26.87 5.42 3.00
N ASN A 38 26.55 5.80 4.23
CA ASN A 38 26.52 7.21 4.70
C ASN A 38 25.66 8.14 3.82
N TRP A 39 24.52 7.65 3.32
CA TRP A 39 23.57 8.47 2.58
C TRP A 39 22.73 9.34 3.53
N SER A 40 22.48 10.58 3.12
CA SER A 40 21.49 11.44 3.77
C SER A 40 20.07 10.93 3.47
N MET A 41 19.10 11.21 4.35
CA MET A 41 17.70 10.80 4.14
C MET A 41 17.13 11.24 2.78
N PRO A 42 17.36 12.48 2.29
CA PRO A 42 16.92 12.87 0.96
C PRO A 42 17.53 12.01 -0.16
N ARG A 43 18.81 11.61 -0.03
CA ARG A 43 19.48 10.76 -1.02
C ARG A 43 18.89 9.35 -1.05
N THR A 44 18.58 8.78 0.11
CA THR A 44 17.92 7.47 0.21
C THR A 44 16.54 7.51 -0.43
N MET A 45 15.72 8.52 -0.10
CA MET A 45 14.39 8.70 -0.68
C MET A 45 14.45 8.88 -2.20
N MET A 46 15.32 9.76 -2.69
CA MET A 46 15.46 10.02 -4.12
C MET A 46 15.88 8.76 -4.88
N SER A 47 16.81 7.97 -4.32
CA SER A 47 17.25 6.72 -4.94
C SER A 47 16.10 5.73 -5.07
N VAL A 48 15.29 5.57 -4.01
CA VAL A 48 14.10 4.71 -4.03
C VAL A 48 13.09 5.19 -5.06
N VAL A 49 12.76 6.47 -5.06
CA VAL A 49 11.78 7.05 -5.99
C VAL A 49 12.21 6.87 -7.44
N LEU A 50 13.47 7.14 -7.76
CA LEU A 50 14.00 7.01 -9.12
C LEU A 50 14.00 5.55 -9.58
N ILE A 51 14.47 4.62 -8.75
CA ILE A 51 14.48 3.19 -9.08
C ILE A 51 13.05 2.67 -9.26
N SER A 52 12.14 2.99 -8.36
CA SER A 52 10.73 2.58 -8.45
C SER A 52 10.05 3.17 -9.68
N SER A 53 10.27 4.46 -9.96
CA SER A 53 9.68 5.12 -11.14
C SER A 53 10.24 4.54 -12.44
N TRP A 54 11.54 4.24 -12.49
CA TRP A 54 12.17 3.57 -13.63
C TRP A 54 11.66 2.14 -13.80
N GLY A 55 11.51 1.38 -12.71
CA GLY A 55 10.90 0.05 -12.69
C GLY A 55 9.48 0.05 -13.24
N LEU A 56 8.66 1.02 -12.82
CA LEU A 56 7.30 1.20 -13.33
C LEU A 56 7.26 1.52 -14.83
N ASN A 57 8.29 2.15 -15.40
CA ASN A 57 8.35 2.40 -16.84
C ASN A 57 8.52 1.12 -17.68
N PHE A 58 9.09 0.04 -17.12
CA PHE A 58 9.12 -1.27 -17.79
C PHE A 58 7.76 -1.94 -17.83
N VAL A 59 6.94 -1.68 -16.82
CA VAL A 59 5.56 -2.16 -16.78
C VAL A 59 4.72 -1.19 -17.62
N ARG A 60 4.21 -1.63 -18.76
CA ARG A 60 3.38 -0.77 -19.64
C ARG A 60 2.03 -0.49 -18.99
N VAL A 61 1.98 0.51 -18.09
CA VAL A 61 0.77 0.92 -17.36
C VAL A 61 -0.20 1.75 -18.20
N ARG A 62 0.24 2.31 -19.34
CA ARG A 62 -0.52 3.21 -20.22
C ARG A 62 -1.97 2.79 -20.58
N PRO A 63 -2.27 1.55 -20.97
CA PRO A 63 -3.65 1.16 -21.25
C PRO A 63 -4.50 1.02 -19.98
N LEU A 64 -3.89 0.68 -18.84
CA LEU A 64 -4.57 0.56 -17.54
C LEU A 64 -4.86 1.93 -16.91
N GLU A 65 -4.01 2.93 -17.16
CA GLU A 65 -4.20 4.29 -16.66
C GLU A 65 -5.53 4.90 -17.11
N ARG A 66 -6.01 4.57 -18.33
CA ARG A 66 -7.31 5.01 -18.85
C ARG A 66 -8.49 4.46 -18.04
N TYR A 67 -8.35 3.26 -17.47
CA TYR A 67 -9.40 2.59 -16.71
C TYR A 67 -9.23 2.72 -15.20
N SER A 68 -8.23 3.46 -14.70
CA SER A 68 -7.93 3.63 -13.26
C SER A 68 -9.15 3.97 -12.43
N HIS A 69 -9.97 4.92 -12.92
CA HIS A 69 -11.17 5.38 -12.20
C HIS A 69 -12.25 4.29 -12.17
N ALA A 70 -12.44 3.58 -13.27
CA ALA A 70 -13.38 2.45 -13.34
C ALA A 70 -12.92 1.28 -12.46
N LEU A 71 -11.62 0.98 -12.44
CA LEU A 71 -11.02 -0.05 -11.59
C LEU A 71 -11.14 0.29 -10.11
N ALA A 72 -10.96 1.56 -9.72
CA ALA A 72 -11.18 2.02 -8.35
C ALA A 72 -12.65 1.91 -7.93
N GLY A 73 -13.59 2.27 -8.80
CA GLY A 73 -15.02 2.07 -8.54
C GLY A 73 -15.39 0.59 -8.43
N ALA A 74 -14.86 -0.25 -9.32
CA ALA A 74 -15.09 -1.69 -9.32
C ALA A 74 -14.52 -2.37 -8.06
N SER A 75 -13.34 -1.96 -7.59
CA SER A 75 -12.77 -2.52 -6.36
C SER A 75 -13.61 -2.16 -5.14
N ILE A 76 -14.09 -0.91 -5.02
CA ILE A 76 -14.97 -0.49 -3.93
C ILE A 76 -16.29 -1.26 -3.96
N CYS A 77 -16.91 -1.42 -5.13
CA CYS A 77 -18.16 -2.17 -5.29
C CYS A 77 -17.95 -3.66 -4.93
N ALA A 78 -16.88 -4.27 -5.42
CA ALA A 78 -16.54 -5.65 -5.09
C ALA A 78 -16.29 -5.86 -3.59
N SER A 79 -15.58 -4.93 -2.92
CA SER A 79 -15.40 -4.96 -1.47
C SER A 79 -16.72 -4.83 -0.71
N GLY A 80 -17.62 -3.93 -1.14
CA GLY A 80 -18.94 -3.78 -0.53
C GLY A 80 -19.80 -5.04 -0.68
N LEU A 81 -19.81 -5.65 -1.86
CA LEU A 81 -20.49 -6.93 -2.10
C LEU A 81 -19.88 -8.05 -1.26
N ALA A 82 -18.55 -8.14 -1.17
CA ALA A 82 -17.87 -9.14 -0.37
C ALA A 82 -18.28 -9.06 1.11
N ILE A 83 -18.37 -7.85 1.68
CA ILE A 83 -18.85 -7.65 3.06
C ILE A 83 -20.28 -8.17 3.23
N GLN A 84 -21.17 -7.86 2.28
CA GLN A 84 -22.58 -8.28 2.34
C GLN A 84 -22.77 -9.79 2.19
N PHE A 85 -22.02 -10.46 1.32
CA PHE A 85 -22.14 -11.90 1.05
C PHE A 85 -21.37 -12.78 2.04
N LEU A 86 -20.23 -12.32 2.57
CA LEU A 86 -19.42 -13.06 3.55
C LEU A 86 -19.93 -12.88 4.99
N GLY A 87 -20.89 -11.98 5.21
CA GLY A 87 -21.51 -11.77 6.52
C GLY A 87 -20.56 -11.17 7.57
N LEU A 88 -19.55 -10.43 7.12
CA LEU A 88 -18.60 -9.69 7.95
C LEU A 88 -19.20 -8.38 8.46
#